data_AF-A0A7V4IKP3-F1
#
_entry.id   AF-A0A7V4IKP3-F1
#
_cell.length_a   1.000
_cell.length_b   1.000
_cell.length_c   1.000
_cell.angle_alpha   90.00
_cell.angle_beta   90.00
_cell.angle_gamma   90.00
#
_symmetry.space_group_name_H-M   'P 1'
#
loop_
_entity.id
_entity.type
_entity.pdbx_description
1 polymer ?
#
loop_
_entity_poly.entity_id
_entity_poly.type
_entity_poly.pdbx_seq_one_letter_code
_entity_poly.pdbx_strand_id
1 'polypeptide(L)'
;MSDNLTEVPLEYGDQVDKFKEIFFDACRLRLRSDVPIASALSGGIDSSAVYCSVHHIAKSSKELRRLPSSWQKAYAAIFPGTDHNEKKYADAVIKHTSGEIIYVKQKNSGLDNEIWNSTASFDSIYISPITVASNLYEAMVSDGIKVSLDGHGADEMLYGYNGLVEGLLFDIISKNKEYAEDIRQTLINMYLPYNQDSIRTGLGKKIKSHQNPILKIMRKAPRQLKNIINIFRNTEKWIKPYNINLTPL
;
A
#
# COMPACT_ATOMS: atom_id res chain seq x y z
N MET A 1 24.39 8.47 17.46
CA MET A 1 23.22 8.48 16.54
C MET A 1 22.42 9.79 16.60
N SER A 2 22.75 10.72 17.51
CA SER A 2 22.16 12.07 17.61
C SER A 2 22.62 13.05 16.51
N ASP A 3 23.77 12.82 15.90
CA ASP A 3 24.51 13.88 15.21
C ASP A 3 24.00 14.20 13.79
N ASN A 4 22.94 13.53 13.33
CA ASN A 4 22.33 13.72 12.02
C ASN A 4 20.81 13.92 12.06
N LEU A 5 20.23 14.20 13.24
CA LEU A 5 18.79 14.50 13.31
C LEU A 5 18.55 15.91 12.82
N THR A 6 17.84 16.04 11.69
CA THR A 6 17.38 17.33 11.17
C THR A 6 16.44 17.98 12.17
N GLU A 7 16.65 19.27 12.47
CA GLU A 7 15.68 20.05 13.22
C GLU A 7 14.35 20.07 12.46
N VAL A 8 13.27 19.69 13.14
CA VAL A 8 11.92 19.70 12.57
C VAL A 8 11.35 21.10 12.80
N PRO A 9 10.94 21.83 11.74
CA PRO A 9 10.30 23.12 11.89
C PRO A 9 9.05 23.04 12.79
N LEU A 10 8.76 24.12 13.52
CA LEU A 10 7.61 24.15 14.44
C LEU A 10 6.28 24.34 13.70
N GLU A 11 6.27 25.12 12.64
CA GLU A 11 5.07 25.45 11.88
C GLU A 11 4.78 24.41 10.80
N TYR A 12 3.50 24.06 10.64
CA TYR A 12 3.06 23.04 9.69
C TYR A 12 3.46 23.35 8.23
N GLY A 13 3.36 24.63 7.82
CA GLY A 13 3.76 25.04 6.48
C GLY A 13 5.24 24.75 6.19
N ASP A 14 6.12 25.09 7.14
CA ASP A 14 7.55 24.86 7.02
C ASP A 14 7.89 23.36 7.05
N GLN A 15 7.13 22.55 7.81
CA GLN A 15 7.26 21.08 7.79
C GLN A 15 6.90 20.50 6.41
N VAL A 16 5.82 20.98 5.80
CA VAL A 16 5.39 20.55 4.45
C VAL A 16 6.45 20.90 3.42
N ASP A 17 6.97 22.13 3.45
CA ASP A 17 8.02 22.58 2.52
C ASP A 17 9.32 21.78 2.73
N LYS A 18 9.71 21.54 3.99
CA LYS A 18 10.92 20.77 4.28
C LYS A 18 10.78 19.31 3.86
N PHE A 19 9.63 18.69 4.11
CA PHE A 19 9.35 17.33 3.65
C PHE A 19 9.41 17.25 2.13
N LYS A 20 8.79 18.21 1.43
CA LYS A 20 8.81 18.28 -0.02
C LYS A 20 10.23 18.43 -0.57
N GLU A 21 11.05 19.28 0.03
CA GLU A 21 12.47 19.44 -0.33
C GLU A 21 13.21 18.10 -0.23
N ILE A 22 13.12 17.43 0.92
CA ILE A 22 13.78 16.14 1.18
C ILE A 22 13.27 15.05 0.22
N PHE A 23 11.96 15.00 -0.01
CA PHE A 23 11.35 14.03 -0.91
C PHE A 23 11.82 14.23 -2.36
N PHE A 24 11.82 15.47 -2.84
CA PHE A 24 12.31 15.79 -4.19
C PHE A 24 13.80 15.48 -4.33
N ASP A 25 14.62 15.78 -3.31
CA ASP A 25 16.03 15.42 -3.34
C ASP A 25 16.24 13.89 -3.34
N ALA A 26 15.46 13.14 -2.56
CA ALA A 26 15.49 11.68 -2.55
C ALA A 26 15.15 11.07 -3.92
N CYS A 27 14.16 11.63 -4.64
CA CYS A 27 13.85 11.25 -6.03
C CYS A 27 14.99 11.64 -6.97
N ARG A 28 15.50 12.87 -6.88
CA ARG A 28 16.59 13.40 -7.72
C ARG A 28 17.84 12.54 -7.64
N LEU A 29 18.24 12.13 -6.44
CA LEU A 29 19.40 11.27 -6.23
C LEU A 29 19.22 9.89 -6.87
N ARG A 30 17.99 9.34 -6.85
CA ARG A 30 17.65 8.03 -7.42
C ARG A 30 17.44 8.06 -8.94
N LEU A 31 17.36 9.23 -9.56
CA LEU A 31 17.36 9.38 -11.02
C LEU A 31 18.75 9.25 -11.67
N ARG A 32 19.81 9.12 -10.87
CA ARG A 32 21.18 8.90 -11.38
C ARG A 32 21.34 7.46 -11.85
N SER A 33 21.05 7.21 -13.13
CA SER A 33 21.15 5.90 -13.74
C SER A 33 21.74 5.99 -15.15
N ASP A 34 22.58 5.02 -15.51
CA ASP A 34 23.09 4.83 -16.87
C ASP A 34 22.17 3.92 -17.72
N VAL A 35 21.07 3.41 -17.13
CA VAL A 35 20.04 2.59 -17.79
C VAL A 35 18.63 3.19 -17.61
N PRO A 36 17.65 2.86 -18.47
CA PRO A 36 16.27 3.32 -18.33
C PRO A 36 15.68 3.05 -16.94
N ILE A 37 14.89 4.01 -16.45
CA ILE A 37 14.11 3.92 -15.23
C ILE A 37 12.62 3.88 -15.59
N ALA A 38 11.85 3.08 -14.86
CA ALA A 38 10.39 3.08 -14.89
C ALA A 38 9.78 3.23 -13.50
N SER A 39 8.46 3.31 -13.42
CA SER A 39 7.72 3.29 -12.15
C SER A 39 6.52 2.34 -12.22
N ALA A 40 6.27 1.65 -11.12
CA ALA A 40 4.99 1.02 -10.81
C ALA A 40 3.98 2.12 -10.40
N LEU A 41 2.95 2.34 -11.20
CA LEU A 41 1.99 3.43 -11.03
C LEU A 41 0.57 2.89 -10.81
N SER A 42 0.14 2.82 -9.54
CA SER A 42 -1.25 2.47 -9.19
C SER A 42 -2.22 3.65 -9.38
N GLY A 43 -1.73 4.89 -9.29
CA GLY A 43 -2.56 6.09 -9.16
C GLY A 43 -2.97 6.41 -7.72
N GLY A 44 -2.52 5.61 -6.74
CA GLY A 44 -2.51 5.99 -5.33
C GLY A 44 -1.56 7.16 -5.06
N ILE A 45 -1.71 7.82 -3.92
CA ILE A 45 -0.95 9.05 -3.61
C ILE A 45 0.57 8.82 -3.61
N ASP A 46 1.05 7.68 -3.12
CA ASP A 46 2.49 7.42 -2.97
C ASP A 46 3.18 7.23 -4.33
N SER A 47 2.64 6.32 -5.15
CA SER A 47 3.16 6.05 -6.49
C SER A 47 3.02 7.28 -7.39
N SER A 48 1.91 8.02 -7.27
CA SER A 48 1.69 9.27 -8.01
C SER A 48 2.66 10.37 -7.57
N ALA A 49 2.93 10.51 -6.28
CA ALA A 49 3.87 11.49 -5.75
C ALA A 49 5.28 11.24 -6.29
N VAL A 50 5.74 9.99 -6.28
CA VAL A 50 7.04 9.61 -6.84
C VAL A 50 7.08 9.91 -8.36
N TYR A 51 6.10 9.40 -9.11
CA TYR A 51 6.05 9.53 -10.56
C TYR A 51 5.97 10.99 -11.04
N CYS A 52 5.16 11.81 -10.37
CA CYS A 52 5.03 13.24 -10.68
C CYS A 52 6.26 14.04 -10.23
N SER A 53 6.93 13.65 -9.16
CA SER A 53 8.17 14.31 -8.73
C SER A 53 9.31 14.03 -9.69
N VAL A 54 9.45 12.77 -10.11
CA VAL A 54 10.37 12.39 -11.21
C VAL A 54 10.08 13.22 -12.46
N HIS A 55 8.81 13.34 -12.84
CA HIS A 55 8.39 14.17 -13.96
C HIS A 55 8.83 15.61 -13.84
N HIS A 56 8.51 16.22 -12.70
CA HIS A 56 8.84 17.61 -12.44
C HIS A 56 10.34 17.84 -12.47
N ILE A 57 11.11 17.01 -11.77
CA ILE A 57 12.58 17.11 -11.66
C ILE A 57 13.24 16.99 -13.03
N ALA A 58 12.85 15.99 -13.83
CA ALA A 58 13.44 15.77 -15.15
C ALA A 58 13.06 16.87 -16.17
N LYS A 59 11.89 17.51 -16.03
CA LYS A 59 11.49 18.65 -16.86
C LYS A 59 12.08 19.98 -16.42
N SER A 60 12.35 20.17 -15.13
CA SER A 60 12.81 21.45 -14.56
C SER A 60 14.33 21.55 -14.45
N SER A 61 15.04 20.45 -14.24
CA SER A 61 16.49 20.48 -14.01
C SER A 61 17.28 20.42 -15.31
N LYS A 62 17.77 21.59 -15.75
CA LYS A 62 18.94 21.66 -16.65
C LYS A 62 20.21 21.07 -16.02
N GLU A 63 20.22 20.85 -14.71
CA GLU A 63 21.39 20.47 -13.92
C GLU A 63 21.54 18.97 -13.63
N LEU A 64 20.60 18.12 -14.05
CA LEU A 64 20.79 16.68 -13.94
C LEU A 64 21.85 16.26 -14.96
N ARG A 65 23.11 16.22 -14.51
CA ARG A 65 24.28 15.80 -15.30
C ARG A 65 24.12 14.41 -15.91
N ARG A 66 23.25 13.56 -15.33
CA ARG A 66 22.93 12.22 -15.80
C ARG A 66 21.44 11.94 -15.62
N LEU A 67 20.66 12.21 -16.66
CA LEU A 67 19.33 11.63 -16.83
C LEU A 67 19.45 10.38 -17.71
N PRO A 68 18.75 9.29 -17.37
CA PRO A 68 18.69 8.14 -18.26
C PRO A 68 17.91 8.50 -19.54
N SER A 69 18.13 7.72 -20.60
CA SER A 69 17.44 7.91 -21.90
C SER A 69 15.92 7.81 -21.80
N SER A 70 15.41 7.12 -20.78
CA SER A 70 13.99 7.05 -20.41
C SER A 70 13.85 7.05 -18.89
N TRP A 71 12.96 7.87 -18.36
CA TRP A 71 12.74 8.08 -16.91
C TRP A 71 11.26 8.14 -16.50
N GLN A 72 10.32 8.14 -17.45
CA GLN A 72 8.89 8.39 -17.18
C GLN A 72 7.98 7.24 -17.62
N LYS A 73 8.54 6.08 -17.99
CA LYS A 73 7.72 4.94 -18.39
C LYS A 73 7.02 4.35 -17.17
N ALA A 74 5.71 4.21 -17.23
CA ALA A 74 4.91 3.64 -16.15
C ALA A 74 4.45 2.21 -16.47
N TYR A 75 4.28 1.41 -15.43
CA TYR A 75 3.62 0.11 -15.49
C TYR A 75 2.55 0.04 -14.42
N ALA A 76 1.37 -0.49 -14.76
CA ALA A 76 0.28 -0.64 -13.80
C ALA A 76 -0.37 -2.01 -13.90
N ALA A 77 -0.52 -2.67 -12.76
CA ALA A 77 -1.32 -3.87 -12.66
C ALA A 77 -2.81 -3.52 -12.88
N ILE A 78 -3.50 -4.28 -13.73
CA ILE A 78 -4.94 -4.10 -13.95
C ILE A 78 -5.72 -5.39 -13.74
N PHE A 79 -6.94 -5.21 -13.23
CA PHE A 79 -7.91 -6.27 -12.96
C PHE A 79 -9.23 -5.99 -13.71
N PRO A 80 -9.26 -6.15 -15.05
CA PRO A 80 -10.44 -5.81 -15.85
C PRO A 80 -11.72 -6.45 -15.32
N GLY A 81 -12.79 -5.66 -15.24
CA GLY A 81 -14.11 -6.14 -14.79
C GLY A 81 -14.26 -6.29 -13.27
N THR A 82 -13.29 -5.84 -12.46
CA THR A 82 -13.39 -5.86 -10.99
C THR A 82 -13.40 -4.45 -10.40
N ASP A 83 -13.96 -4.32 -9.20
CA ASP A 83 -13.94 -3.07 -8.43
C ASP A 83 -12.54 -2.67 -7.95
N HIS A 84 -11.59 -3.61 -7.99
CA HIS A 84 -10.18 -3.41 -7.63
C HIS A 84 -9.33 -2.89 -8.80
N ASN A 85 -9.96 -2.51 -9.92
CA ASN A 85 -9.24 -1.99 -11.07
C ASN A 85 -8.89 -0.51 -10.89
N GLU A 86 -7.62 -0.24 -10.63
CA GLU A 86 -7.11 1.11 -10.36
C GLU A 86 -6.78 1.92 -11.62
N LYS A 87 -6.97 1.33 -12.82
CA LYS A 87 -6.64 1.95 -14.12
C LYS A 87 -7.05 3.43 -14.23
N LYS A 88 -8.26 3.78 -13.78
CA LYS A 88 -8.79 5.15 -13.87
C LYS A 88 -7.94 6.18 -13.11
N TYR A 89 -7.29 5.77 -12.01
CA TYR A 89 -6.44 6.65 -11.21
C TYR A 89 -5.07 6.81 -11.88
N ALA A 90 -4.48 5.71 -12.36
CA ALA A 90 -3.25 5.76 -13.15
C ALA A 90 -3.42 6.62 -14.42
N ASP A 91 -4.53 6.45 -15.15
CA ASP A 91 -4.86 7.28 -16.34
C ASP A 91 -4.87 8.78 -16.02
N ALA A 92 -5.36 9.18 -14.84
CA ALA A 92 -5.40 10.59 -14.43
C ALA A 92 -3.99 11.17 -14.26
N VAL A 93 -3.07 10.40 -13.67
CA VAL A 93 -1.66 10.78 -13.50
C VAL A 93 -0.94 10.86 -14.85
N ILE A 94 -1.19 9.89 -15.73
CA ILE A 94 -0.63 9.87 -17.08
C ILE A 94 -1.12 11.05 -17.90
N LYS A 95 -2.41 11.37 -17.83
CA LYS A 95 -2.99 12.57 -18.48
C LYS A 95 -2.33 13.85 -17.99
N HIS A 96 -2.05 13.96 -16.69
CA HIS A 96 -1.40 15.13 -16.10
C HIS A 96 0.05 15.31 -16.58
N THR A 97 0.79 14.21 -16.69
CA THR A 97 2.23 14.20 -17.03
C THR A 97 2.50 14.04 -18.52
N SER A 98 1.48 13.74 -19.33
CA SER A 98 1.63 13.29 -20.73
C SER A 98 2.62 12.13 -20.87
N GLY A 99 2.61 11.21 -19.90
CA GLY A 99 3.50 10.05 -19.85
C GLY A 99 3.02 8.86 -20.68
N GLU A 100 3.81 7.79 -20.68
CA GLU A 100 3.46 6.51 -21.27
C GLU A 100 3.23 5.47 -20.17
N ILE A 101 2.25 4.60 -20.36
CA ILE A 101 1.91 3.54 -19.41
C ILE A 101 1.67 2.21 -20.12
N ILE A 102 2.23 1.14 -19.54
CA ILE A 102 1.94 -0.23 -19.91
C ILE A 102 1.03 -0.85 -18.85
N TYR A 103 -0.11 -1.35 -19.30
CA TYR A 103 -1.06 -2.04 -18.43
C TYR A 103 -0.79 -3.54 -18.41
N VAL A 104 -0.41 -4.05 -17.24
CA VAL A 104 -0.11 -5.47 -17.02
C VAL A 104 -1.35 -6.14 -16.47
N LYS A 105 -2.02 -6.92 -17.32
CA LYS A 105 -3.17 -7.74 -16.92
C LYS A 105 -2.67 -8.92 -16.10
N GLN A 106 -3.26 -9.11 -14.92
CA GLN A 106 -2.90 -10.21 -14.05
C GLN A 106 -3.32 -11.57 -14.64
N LYS A 107 -2.43 -12.56 -14.47
CA LYS A 107 -2.63 -13.94 -14.93
C LYS A 107 -3.65 -14.62 -14.02
N ASN A 108 -4.62 -15.32 -14.59
CA ASN A 108 -5.64 -16.08 -13.85
C ASN A 108 -5.47 -17.61 -14.00
N SER A 109 -4.49 -18.05 -14.79
CA SER A 109 -4.22 -19.45 -15.12
C SER A 109 -2.86 -19.86 -14.58
N GLY A 110 -2.76 -21.07 -14.01
CA GLY A 110 -1.49 -21.56 -13.43
C GLY A 110 -1.11 -20.87 -12.13
N LEU A 111 -2.12 -20.37 -11.38
CA LEU A 111 -1.91 -19.65 -10.12
C LEU A 111 -1.17 -20.48 -9.07
N ASP A 112 -1.35 -21.81 -9.07
CA ASP A 112 -0.62 -22.74 -8.22
C ASP A 112 0.89 -22.65 -8.41
N ASN A 113 1.34 -22.77 -9.67
CA ASN A 113 2.74 -22.64 -10.03
C ASN A 113 3.25 -21.21 -9.83
N GLU A 114 2.42 -20.20 -10.11
CA GLU A 114 2.79 -18.80 -9.93
C GLU A 114 2.98 -18.44 -8.45
N ILE A 115 2.09 -18.89 -7.57
CA ILE A 115 2.22 -18.74 -6.12
C ILE A 115 3.47 -19.45 -5.65
N TRP A 116 3.70 -20.69 -6.08
CA TRP A 116 4.90 -21.44 -5.70
C TRP A 116 6.18 -20.72 -6.13
N ASN A 117 6.31 -20.38 -7.41
CA ASN A 117 7.52 -19.77 -7.97
C ASN A 117 7.78 -18.38 -7.38
N SER A 118 6.74 -17.56 -7.23
CA SER A 118 6.88 -16.22 -6.64
C SER A 118 7.23 -16.28 -5.16
N THR A 119 6.64 -17.20 -4.38
CA THR A 119 7.00 -17.42 -2.97
C THR A 119 8.44 -17.91 -2.85
N ALA A 120 8.86 -18.86 -3.70
CA ALA A 120 10.24 -19.35 -3.72
C ALA A 120 11.23 -18.24 -4.09
N SER A 121 10.88 -17.36 -5.03
CA SER A 121 11.72 -16.21 -5.40
C SER A 121 11.75 -15.12 -4.33
N PHE A 122 10.67 -14.98 -3.55
CA PHE A 122 10.60 -14.03 -2.44
C PHE A 122 11.36 -14.50 -1.20
N ASP A 123 11.64 -15.80 -1.10
CA ASP A 123 12.31 -16.45 0.03
C ASP A 123 11.62 -16.18 1.39
N SER A 124 10.30 -15.98 1.37
CA SER A 124 9.49 -15.75 2.56
C SER A 124 8.01 -16.05 2.31
N ILE A 125 7.27 -16.37 3.37
CA ILE A 125 5.81 -16.47 3.34
C ILE A 125 5.25 -15.13 3.79
N TYR A 126 4.54 -14.46 2.88
CA TYR A 126 3.90 -13.18 3.15
C TYR A 126 2.39 -13.33 3.41
N ILE A 127 1.76 -12.30 3.98
CA ILE A 127 0.33 -12.31 4.31
C ILE A 127 -0.56 -12.47 3.06
N SER A 128 -0.04 -12.11 1.89
CA SER A 128 -0.68 -12.28 0.59
C SER A 128 0.32 -12.79 -0.45
N PRO A 129 -0.11 -13.55 -1.47
CA PRO A 129 0.74 -13.88 -2.60
C PRO A 129 1.32 -12.61 -3.25
N ILE A 130 2.61 -12.64 -3.59
CA ILE A 130 3.31 -11.51 -4.22
C ILE A 130 3.23 -11.55 -5.75
N THR A 131 2.31 -12.35 -6.29
CA THR A 131 2.15 -12.62 -7.74
C THR A 131 1.88 -11.34 -8.53
N VAL A 132 1.08 -10.43 -8.00
CA VAL A 132 0.76 -9.14 -8.65
C VAL A 132 2.02 -8.29 -8.87
N ALA A 133 2.84 -8.15 -7.83
CA ALA A 133 4.11 -7.44 -7.91
C ALA A 133 5.10 -8.18 -8.83
N SER A 134 5.18 -9.51 -8.70
CA SER A 134 6.07 -10.34 -9.52
C SER A 134 5.77 -10.21 -11.01
N ASN A 135 4.50 -10.30 -11.41
CA ASN A 135 4.06 -10.11 -12.80
C ASN A 135 4.38 -8.71 -13.34
N LEU A 136 4.23 -7.69 -12.49
CA LEU A 136 4.53 -6.32 -12.87
C LEU A 136 6.03 -6.13 -13.15
N TYR A 137 6.89 -6.64 -12.27
CA TYR A 137 8.35 -6.57 -12.45
C TYR A 137 8.84 -7.49 -13.57
N GLU A 138 8.21 -8.65 -13.79
CA GLU A 138 8.47 -9.52 -14.95
C GLU A 138 8.23 -8.76 -16.27
N ALA A 139 7.15 -7.99 -16.36
CA ALA A 139 6.86 -7.15 -17.52
C ALA A 139 7.90 -6.03 -17.71
N MET A 140 8.33 -5.38 -16.61
CA MET A 140 9.41 -4.39 -16.66
C MET A 140 10.72 -4.98 -17.18
N VAL A 141 11.13 -6.13 -16.65
CA VAL A 141 12.36 -6.82 -17.05
C VAL A 141 12.29 -7.28 -18.50
N SER A 142 11.13 -7.78 -18.96
CA SER A 142 10.90 -8.17 -20.35
C SER A 142 11.07 -7.00 -21.34
N ASP A 143 10.79 -5.78 -20.88
CA ASP A 143 11.00 -4.53 -21.62
C ASP A 143 12.42 -3.95 -21.48
N GLY A 144 13.34 -4.68 -20.84
CA GLY A 144 14.73 -4.25 -20.61
C GLY A 144 14.90 -3.23 -19.48
N ILE A 145 13.86 -2.97 -18.68
CA ILE A 145 13.95 -2.11 -17.51
C ILE A 145 14.62 -2.88 -16.36
N LYS A 146 15.65 -2.27 -15.78
CA LYS A 146 16.41 -2.85 -14.65
C LYS A 146 16.28 -2.07 -13.36
N VAL A 147 15.79 -0.84 -13.44
CA VAL A 147 15.64 0.08 -12.31
C VAL A 147 14.21 0.60 -12.32
N SER A 148 13.50 0.40 -11.21
CA SER A 148 12.22 1.05 -10.95
C SER A 148 12.36 2.02 -9.78
N LEU A 149 11.58 3.10 -9.83
CA LEU A 149 11.44 4.04 -8.73
C LEU A 149 9.96 4.14 -8.36
N ASP A 150 9.61 3.55 -7.22
CA ASP A 150 8.25 3.22 -6.83
C ASP A 150 7.85 3.85 -5.49
N GLY A 151 6.55 3.84 -5.16
CA GLY A 151 5.98 4.45 -3.96
C GLY A 151 5.90 3.54 -2.72
N HIS A 152 6.66 2.44 -2.67
CA HIS A 152 6.61 1.50 -1.54
C HIS A 152 7.16 2.12 -0.23
N GLY A 153 6.64 1.71 0.92
CA GLY A 153 7.12 2.13 2.23
C GLY A 153 6.47 3.39 2.81
N ALA A 154 5.70 4.12 2.01
CA ALA A 154 5.07 5.37 2.42
C ALA A 154 4.00 5.16 3.52
N ASP A 155 3.19 4.12 3.39
CA ASP A 155 2.16 3.77 4.39
C ASP A 155 2.79 3.45 5.76
N GLU A 156 3.91 2.73 5.77
CA GLU A 156 4.63 2.38 7.00
C GLU A 156 5.29 3.61 7.63
N MET A 157 5.88 4.47 6.81
CA MET A 157 6.57 5.69 7.27
C MET A 157 5.60 6.74 7.78
N LEU A 158 4.45 6.92 7.13
CA LEU A 158 3.51 8.02 7.35
C LEU A 158 2.19 7.58 8.01
N TYR A 159 2.12 6.35 8.51
CA TYR A 159 0.89 5.78 9.11
C TYR A 159 -0.31 5.78 8.14
N GLY A 160 -0.08 5.47 6.86
CA GLY A 160 -1.11 5.45 5.81
C GLY A 160 -2.15 4.33 5.94
N TYR A 161 -1.87 3.28 6.73
CA TYR A 161 -2.86 2.25 7.02
C TYR A 161 -3.85 2.68 8.11
N ASN A 162 -5.15 2.72 7.76
CA ASN A 162 -6.25 3.01 8.69
C ASN A 162 -6.16 2.22 10.02
N GLY A 163 -5.72 0.97 9.98
CA GLY A 163 -5.58 0.12 11.16
C GLY A 163 -4.51 0.59 12.14
N LEU A 164 -3.42 1.20 11.65
CA LEU A 164 -2.36 1.78 12.49
C LEU A 164 -2.90 3.01 13.23
N VAL A 165 -3.59 3.90 12.52
CA VAL A 165 -4.19 5.12 13.09
C VAL A 165 -5.32 4.77 14.06
N GLU A 166 -6.15 3.77 13.73
CA GLU A 166 -7.17 3.26 14.64
C GLU A 166 -6.54 2.66 15.91
N GLY A 167 -5.45 1.92 15.78
CA GLY A 167 -4.69 1.38 16.92
C GLY A 167 -4.19 2.49 17.84
N LEU A 168 -3.57 3.53 17.27
CA LEU A 168 -3.09 4.70 18.00
C LEU A 168 -4.23 5.41 18.73
N LEU A 169 -5.37 5.63 18.07
CA LEU A 169 -6.56 6.23 18.66
C LEU A 169 -6.98 5.49 19.94
N PHE A 170 -7.04 4.15 19.91
CA PHE A 170 -7.46 3.38 21.08
C PHE A 170 -6.42 3.34 22.20
N ASP A 171 -5.13 3.49 21.89
CA ASP A 171 -4.10 3.58 22.94
C ASP A 171 -4.13 4.94 23.66
N ILE A 172 -4.42 6.02 22.94
CA ILE A 172 -4.34 7.38 23.48
C ILE A 172 -5.65 7.90 24.08
N ILE A 173 -6.81 7.33 23.73
CA ILE A 173 -8.13 7.86 24.10
C ILE A 173 -8.40 8.01 25.61
N SER A 174 -7.73 7.21 26.44
CA SER A 174 -7.80 7.31 27.91
C SER A 174 -6.72 8.21 28.51
N LYS A 175 -5.66 8.51 27.75
CA LYS A 175 -4.45 9.23 28.19
C LYS A 175 -4.49 10.71 27.84
N ASN A 176 -4.93 11.06 26.62
CA ASN A 176 -5.02 12.43 26.14
C ASN A 176 -6.23 12.59 25.20
N LYS A 177 -7.28 13.26 25.69
CA LYS A 177 -8.55 13.41 24.94
C LYS A 177 -8.43 14.33 23.74
N GLU A 178 -7.66 15.40 23.86
CA GLU A 178 -7.48 16.38 22.78
C GLU A 178 -6.74 15.73 21.62
N TYR A 179 -5.62 15.07 21.90
CA TYR A 179 -4.86 14.36 20.88
C TYR A 179 -5.67 13.17 20.29
N ALA A 180 -6.46 12.47 21.11
CA ALA A 180 -7.34 11.42 20.61
C ALA A 180 -8.39 11.96 19.61
N GLU A 181 -8.90 13.17 19.82
CA GLU A 181 -9.86 13.77 18.89
C GLU A 181 -9.20 14.15 17.56
N ASP A 182 -7.97 14.66 17.59
CA ASP A 182 -7.18 14.93 16.39
C ASP A 182 -6.91 13.65 15.58
N ILE A 183 -6.46 12.58 16.24
CA ILE A 183 -6.27 11.26 15.60
C ILE A 183 -7.59 10.70 15.07
N ARG A 184 -8.70 10.87 15.80
CA ARG A 184 -10.03 10.44 15.34
C ARG A 184 -10.43 11.17 14.06
N GLN A 185 -10.21 12.48 14.00
CA GLN A 185 -10.53 13.27 12.83
C GLN A 185 -9.64 12.92 11.65
N THR A 186 -8.34 12.68 11.89
CA THR A 186 -7.39 12.17 10.90
C THR A 186 -7.87 10.85 10.31
N LEU A 187 -8.21 9.86 11.16
CA LEU A 187 -8.73 8.57 10.72
C LEU A 187 -10.01 8.69 9.88
N ILE A 188 -10.92 9.62 10.23
CA ILE A 188 -12.13 9.87 9.43
C ILE A 188 -11.76 10.45 8.07
N ASN A 189 -10.82 11.40 8.02
CA ASN A 189 -10.39 12.07 6.80
C ASN A 189 -9.64 11.15 5.82
N MET A 190 -9.11 10.01 6.29
CA MET A 190 -8.51 8.98 5.42
C MET A 190 -9.55 8.25 4.55
N TYR A 191 -10.84 8.36 4.87
CA TYR A 191 -11.92 7.78 4.05
C TYR A 191 -12.52 8.82 3.10
N LEU A 192 -13.02 8.31 1.98
CA LEU A 192 -13.73 9.13 0.99
C LEU A 192 -14.91 9.87 1.65
N PRO A 193 -15.21 11.11 1.25
CA PRO A 193 -16.21 11.96 1.92
C PRO A 193 -17.55 11.28 2.18
N TYR A 194 -18.05 10.50 1.21
CA TYR A 194 -19.33 9.79 1.32
C TYR A 194 -19.31 8.60 2.30
N ASN A 195 -18.14 8.14 2.74
CA ASN A 195 -18.00 7.10 3.78
C ASN A 195 -17.82 7.69 5.18
N GLN A 196 -17.44 8.97 5.30
CA GLN A 196 -16.99 9.55 6.57
C GLN A 196 -18.04 9.49 7.68
N ASP A 197 -19.32 9.71 7.37
CA ASP A 197 -20.41 9.65 8.36
C ASP A 197 -20.62 8.25 8.93
N SER A 198 -20.52 7.22 8.07
CA SER A 198 -20.60 5.81 8.48
C SER A 198 -19.42 5.44 9.38
N ILE A 199 -18.20 5.88 9.00
CA ILE A 199 -16.98 5.66 9.79
C ILE A 199 -17.08 6.37 11.14
N ARG A 200 -17.49 7.64 11.18
CA ARG A 200 -17.69 8.41 12.42
C ARG A 200 -18.64 7.69 13.38
N THR A 201 -19.77 7.22 12.85
CA THR A 201 -20.77 6.47 13.63
C THR A 201 -20.20 5.14 14.14
N GLY A 202 -19.49 4.40 13.28
CA GLY A 202 -18.84 3.14 13.63
C GLY A 202 -17.78 3.29 14.72
N LEU A 203 -16.91 4.29 14.59
CA LEU A 203 -15.87 4.62 15.56
C LEU A 203 -16.47 5.01 16.91
N GLY A 204 -17.52 5.85 16.93
CA GLY A 204 -18.21 6.21 18.17
C GLY A 204 -18.73 4.99 18.95
N LYS A 205 -19.27 3.99 18.24
CA LYS A 205 -19.68 2.71 18.86
C LYS A 205 -18.49 1.91 19.39
N LYS A 206 -17.38 1.84 18.63
CA LYS A 206 -16.16 1.13 19.05
C LYS A 206 -15.53 1.79 20.29
N ILE A 207 -15.43 3.12 20.31
CA ILE A 207 -14.92 3.92 21.44
C ILE A 207 -15.72 3.68 22.71
N LYS A 208 -17.05 3.79 22.65
CA LYS A 208 -17.93 3.51 23.81
C LYS A 208 -17.72 2.10 24.35
N SER A 209 -17.57 1.12 23.46
CA SER A 209 -17.28 -0.26 23.83
C SER A 209 -15.87 -0.47 24.38
N HIS A 210 -14.89 0.32 23.95
CA HIS A 210 -13.51 0.21 24.41
C HIS A 210 -13.37 0.75 25.84
N GLN A 211 -14.02 1.88 26.12
CA GLN A 211 -14.02 2.53 27.44
C GLN A 211 -14.89 1.81 28.48
N ASN A 212 -15.80 0.93 28.05
CA ASN A 212 -16.67 0.17 28.94
C ASN A 212 -16.31 -1.34 28.94
N PRO A 213 -15.71 -1.86 30.03
CA PRO A 213 -15.27 -3.25 30.10
C PRO A 213 -16.41 -4.28 29.96
N ILE A 214 -17.64 -3.94 30.41
CA ILE A 214 -18.82 -4.82 30.30
C ILE A 214 -19.26 -4.95 28.84
N LEU A 215 -19.34 -3.82 28.11
CA LEU A 215 -19.69 -3.82 26.68
C LEU A 215 -18.65 -4.55 25.81
N LYS A 216 -17.36 -4.49 26.19
CA LYS A 216 -16.26 -5.21 25.53
C LYS A 216 -16.45 -6.73 25.61
N ILE A 217 -16.89 -7.25 26.76
CA ILE A 217 -17.18 -8.69 26.97
C ILE A 217 -18.40 -9.10 26.15
N MET A 218 -19.49 -8.31 26.18
CA MET A 218 -20.72 -8.60 25.45
C MET A 218 -20.52 -8.66 23.92
N ARG A 219 -19.59 -7.89 23.32
CA ARG A 219 -19.25 -7.99 21.89
C ARG A 219 -18.43 -9.22 21.51
N LYS A 220 -17.58 -9.74 22.41
CA LYS A 220 -16.71 -10.90 22.13
C LYS A 220 -17.48 -12.22 22.20
N ALA A 221 -18.42 -12.35 23.12
CA ALA A 221 -19.19 -13.58 23.34
C ALA A 221 -19.88 -14.15 22.08
N PRO A 222 -20.65 -13.38 21.29
CA PRO A 222 -21.31 -13.91 20.10
C PRO A 222 -20.35 -14.19 18.93
N ARG A 223 -19.20 -13.52 18.86
CA ARG A 223 -18.18 -13.77 17.84
C ARG A 223 -17.44 -15.09 18.10
N GLN A 224 -17.09 -15.38 19.34
CA GLN A 224 -16.44 -16.65 19.68
C GLN A 224 -17.39 -17.84 19.49
N LEU A 225 -18.67 -17.71 19.87
CA LEU A 225 -19.67 -18.74 19.58
C LEU A 225 -19.81 -19.00 18.08
N LYS A 226 -19.89 -17.94 17.25
CA LYS A 226 -19.97 -18.09 15.78
C LYS A 226 -18.71 -18.72 15.19
N ASN A 227 -17.52 -18.38 15.68
CA ASN A 227 -16.28 -18.98 15.21
C ASN A 227 -16.20 -20.48 15.57
N ILE A 228 -16.60 -20.86 16.79
CA ILE A 228 -16.69 -22.27 17.19
C ILE A 228 -17.68 -23.01 16.29
N ILE A 229 -18.89 -22.47 16.08
CA ILE A 229 -19.90 -23.06 15.19
C ILE A 229 -19.38 -23.17 13.74
N ASN A 230 -18.64 -22.19 13.24
CA ASN A 230 -18.06 -22.25 11.89
C ASN A 230 -16.89 -23.25 11.78
N ILE A 231 -16.07 -23.41 12.83
CA ILE A 231 -15.03 -24.44 12.88
C ILE A 231 -15.69 -25.81 12.81
N PHE A 232 -16.70 -26.08 13.65
CA PHE A 232 -17.44 -27.35 13.64
C PHE A 232 -18.18 -27.62 12.31
N ARG A 233 -18.74 -26.59 11.67
CA ARG A 233 -19.38 -26.74 10.34
C ARG A 233 -18.39 -26.98 9.20
N ASN A 234 -17.17 -26.48 9.32
CA ASN A 234 -16.17 -26.64 8.27
C ASN A 234 -15.35 -27.93 8.44
N THR A 235 -15.17 -28.46 9.66
CA THR A 235 -14.44 -29.73 9.88
C THR A 235 -15.03 -30.91 9.10
N GLU A 236 -16.33 -30.94 8.84
CA GLU A 236 -16.96 -31.96 7.97
C GLU A 236 -16.58 -31.85 6.49
N LYS A 237 -16.13 -30.67 6.02
CA LYS A 237 -15.68 -30.46 4.62
C LYS A 237 -14.20 -30.77 4.41
N TRP A 238 -13.37 -30.67 5.46
CA TRP A 238 -11.92 -30.89 5.37
C TRP A 238 -11.52 -32.37 5.56
N ILE A 239 -12.43 -33.22 6.05
CA ILE A 239 -12.22 -34.67 6.13
C ILE A 239 -12.93 -35.33 4.94
N LYS A 240 -12.40 -35.12 3.73
CA LYS A 240 -12.50 -36.12 2.66
C LYS A 240 -11.16 -36.86 2.64
N PRO A 241 -11.12 -38.19 2.81
CA PRO A 241 -9.87 -38.92 2.72
C PRO A 241 -9.29 -38.70 1.31
N TYR A 242 -8.12 -38.08 1.23
CA TYR A 242 -7.31 -38.14 0.03
C TYR A 242 -6.94 -39.61 -0.16
N ASN A 243 -7.48 -40.26 -1.20
CA ASN A 243 -6.99 -41.54 -1.67
C ASN A 243 -5.60 -41.32 -2.29
N ILE A 244 -4.57 -41.35 -1.45
CA ILE A 244 -3.18 -41.39 -1.90
C ILE A 244 -2.91 -42.84 -2.30
N ASN A 245 -3.01 -43.13 -3.59
CA ASN A 245 -2.46 -44.36 -4.15
C ASN A 245 -0.93 -44.23 -4.13
N LEU A 246 -0.30 -44.74 -3.08
CA LEU A 246 1.13 -44.97 -3.04
C LEU A 246 1.42 -46.23 -3.88
N THR A 247 1.97 -46.06 -5.08
CA THR A 247 2.63 -47.18 -5.78
C THR A 247 3.91 -47.54 -5.03
N PRO A 248 4.11 -48.81 -4.62
CA PRO A 248 5.36 -49.25 -4.04
C PRO A 248 6.46 -49.31 -5.11
N LEU A 249 7.68 -48.97 -4.70
CA LEU A 249 8.93 -49.10 -5.48
C LEU A 249 9.16 -50.52 -5.99
#